data_AF-A0A352ICU0-F1
#
_entry.id   AF-A0A352ICU0-F1
#
_cell.length_a   1.000
_cell.length_b   1.000
_cell.length_c   1.000
_cell.angle_alpha   90.00
_cell.angle_beta   90.00
_cell.angle_gamma   90.00
#
_symmetry.space_group_name_H-M   'P 1'
#
loop_
_entity.id
_entity.type
_entity.pdbx_description
1 polymer ?
#
loop_
_entity_poly.entity_id
_entity_poly.type
_entity_poly.pdbx_seq_one_letter_code
_entity_poly.pdbx_strand_id
1 'polypeptide(L)'
;MKNNLQTIAVVASSGYVSALGAFVNESLAEISVWLLVMVCVIATDLFAKWFKILKLRDEPFRISKGTRDTLAKMVVYFAAVVTSVFVQHAMNADSLARWTCGMVIGVEGISIAGNLLRANGYRLDTGALIAYIAGKAHVPEDIIKEEERHGRAEH
;
A
#
# COMPACT_ATOMS: atom_id res chain seq x y z
N MET A 1 52.94 6.14 21.56
CA MET A 1 52.30 5.65 20.32
C MET A 1 51.06 4.79 20.56
N LYS A 2 51.11 3.74 21.39
CA LYS A 2 49.93 2.88 21.69
C LYS A 2 48.70 3.63 22.21
N ASN A 3 48.90 4.61 23.10
CA ASN A 3 47.78 5.39 23.67
C ASN A 3 47.03 6.22 22.63
N ASN A 4 47.75 6.85 21.68
CA ASN A 4 47.13 7.65 20.61
C ASN A 4 46.33 6.79 19.62
N LEU A 5 46.82 5.58 19.31
CA LEU A 5 46.11 4.62 18.45
C LEU A 5 44.80 4.13 19.09
N GLN A 6 44.80 3.89 20.41
CA GLN A 6 43.58 3.51 21.13
C GLN A 6 42.59 4.67 21.21
N THR A 7 43.04 5.90 21.44
CA THR A 7 42.17 7.08 21.43
C THR A 7 41.53 7.29 20.05
N ILE A 8 42.29 7.17 18.96
CA ILE A 8 41.75 7.27 17.60
C ILE A 8 40.73 6.15 17.32
N ALA A 9 41.02 4.91 17.73
CA ALA A 9 40.10 3.78 17.56
C ALA A 9 38.79 3.97 18.34
N VAL A 10 38.85 4.47 19.57
CA VAL A 10 37.67 4.75 20.41
C VAL A 10 36.85 5.93 19.86
N VAL A 11 37.50 6.99 19.38
CA VAL A 11 36.80 8.13 18.76
C VAL A 11 36.16 7.72 17.44
N ALA A 12 36.85 6.93 16.62
CA ALA A 12 36.30 6.38 15.39
C ALA A 12 35.08 5.50 15.68
N SER A 13 35.19 4.53 16.59
CA SER A 13 34.06 3.64 16.94
C SER A 13 32.88 4.41 17.53
N SER A 14 33.13 5.42 18.36
CA SER A 14 32.08 6.30 18.91
C SER A 14 31.38 7.12 17.83
N GLY A 15 32.14 7.62 16.84
CA GLY A 15 31.60 8.33 15.68
C GLY A 15 30.72 7.43 14.80
N TYR A 16 31.16 6.20 14.53
CA TYR A 16 30.37 5.22 13.77
C TYR A 16 29.07 4.83 14.48
N VAL A 17 29.12 4.59 15.79
CA VAL A 17 27.92 4.25 16.58
C VAL A 17 26.93 5.42 16.61
N SER A 18 27.42 6.65 16.71
CA SER A 18 26.58 7.85 16.70
C SER A 18 25.91 8.08 15.34
N ALA A 19 26.66 7.92 14.24
CA ALA A 19 26.13 8.05 12.88
C ALA A 19 25.08 6.97 12.57
N LEU A 20 25.36 5.72 12.96
CA LEU A 20 24.40 4.62 12.80
C LEU A 20 23.14 4.84 13.64
N GLY A 21 23.29 5.32 14.88
CA GLY A 21 22.17 5.64 15.76
C GLY A 21 21.26 6.72 15.18
N ALA A 22 21.84 7.80 14.64
CA ALA A 22 21.08 8.86 13.98
C ALA A 22 20.31 8.33 12.75
N PHE A 23 21.00 7.58 11.88
CA PHE A 23 20.41 6.96 10.69
C PHE A 23 19.22 6.04 11.03
N VAL A 24 19.37 5.18 12.04
CA VAL A 24 18.30 4.26 12.48
C VAL A 24 17.13 5.05 13.05
N ASN A 25 17.39 6.08 13.84
CA ASN A 25 16.33 6.88 14.46
C ASN A 25 15.51 7.67 13.42
N GLU A 26 16.18 8.28 12.44
CA GLU A 26 15.52 8.97 11.33
C GLU A 26 14.70 8.01 10.47
N SER A 27 15.29 6.87 10.11
CA SER A 27 14.59 5.82 9.36
C SER A 27 13.37 5.29 10.10
N LEU A 28 13.48 5.05 11.41
CA LEU A 28 12.38 4.53 12.23
C LEU A 28 11.24 5.53 12.37
N ALA A 29 11.55 6.82 12.52
CA ALA A 29 10.56 7.88 12.57
C ALA A 29 9.76 7.93 11.26
N GLU A 30 10.42 7.92 10.11
CA GLU A 30 9.72 7.94 8.81
C GLU A 30 8.94 6.63 8.54
N ILE A 31 9.50 5.45 8.88
CA ILE A 31 8.79 4.17 8.80
C ILE A 31 7.48 4.22 9.60
N SER A 32 7.51 4.75 10.83
CA SER A 32 6.34 4.78 11.70
C SER A 32 5.17 5.57 11.10
N VAL A 33 5.46 6.70 10.45
CA VAL A 33 4.47 7.55 9.79
C VAL A 33 3.85 6.81 8.59
N TRP A 34 4.69 6.19 7.75
CA TRP A 34 4.19 5.44 6.59
C TRP A 34 3.40 4.20 6.97
N LEU A 35 3.79 3.50 8.05
CA LEU A 35 3.02 2.37 8.56
C LEU A 35 1.64 2.80 9.03
N LEU A 36 1.52 3.94 9.72
CA LEU A 36 0.22 4.48 10.11
C LEU A 36 -0.68 4.74 8.90
N VAL A 37 -0.12 5.36 7.85
CA VAL A 37 -0.84 5.60 6.59
C VAL A 37 -1.31 4.28 5.96
N MET A 38 -0.45 3.25 5.91
CA MET A 38 -0.83 1.94 5.36
C MET A 38 -1.96 1.28 6.15
N VAL A 39 -1.97 1.39 7.48
CA VAL A 39 -3.06 0.89 8.31
C VAL A 39 -4.38 1.59 7.96
N CYS A 40 -4.38 2.91 7.79
CA CYS A 40 -5.57 3.67 7.37
C CYS A 40 -6.10 3.23 6.00
N VAL A 41 -5.20 3.00 5.03
CA VAL A 41 -5.56 2.54 3.68
C VAL A 41 -6.18 1.15 3.73
N ILE A 42 -5.58 0.21 4.46
CA ILE A 42 -6.09 -1.15 4.63
C ILE A 42 -7.45 -1.14 5.34
N ALA A 43 -7.61 -0.33 6.38
CA ALA A 43 -8.89 -0.17 7.07
C ALA A 43 -9.98 0.36 6.11
N THR A 44 -9.63 1.27 5.20
CA THR A 44 -10.55 1.80 4.19
C THR A 44 -10.92 0.75 3.13
N ASP A 45 -9.96 -0.05 2.66
CA ASP A 45 -10.23 -1.20 1.76
C ASP A 45 -11.15 -2.23 2.41
N LEU A 46 -10.92 -2.55 3.69
CA LEU A 46 -11.80 -3.44 4.47
C LEU A 46 -13.21 -2.87 4.61
N PHE A 47 -13.34 -1.58 4.94
CA PHE A 47 -14.64 -0.93 5.06
C PHE A 47 -15.39 -0.94 3.72
N ALA A 48 -14.73 -0.63 2.60
CA ALA A 48 -15.34 -0.66 1.27
C ALA A 48 -15.81 -2.07 0.87
N LYS A 49 -15.02 -3.10 1.18
CA LYS A 49 -15.40 -4.50 0.98
C LYS A 49 -16.62 -4.87 1.83
N TRP A 50 -16.62 -4.47 3.10
CA TRP A 50 -17.73 -4.74 4.01
C TRP A 50 -19.02 -4.05 3.55
N PHE A 51 -18.94 -2.77 3.16
CA PHE A 51 -20.05 -2.01 2.63
C PHE A 51 -20.65 -2.65 1.36
N LYS A 52 -19.80 -3.11 0.44
CA LYS A 52 -20.20 -3.84 -0.75
C LYS A 52 -21.03 -5.09 -0.41
N ILE A 53 -20.58 -5.89 0.56
CA ILE A 53 -21.27 -7.13 0.97
C ILE A 53 -22.63 -6.82 1.59
N LEU A 54 -22.69 -5.84 2.50
CA LEU A 54 -23.94 -5.42 3.14
C LEU A 54 -25.00 -4.98 2.13
N LYS A 55 -24.57 -4.29 1.08
CA LYS A 55 -25.47 -3.73 0.07
C LYS A 55 -25.91 -4.75 -0.99
N LEU A 56 -25.03 -5.67 -1.39
CA LEU A 56 -25.33 -6.66 -2.42
C LEU A 56 -26.03 -7.93 -1.88
N ARG A 57 -26.03 -8.20 -0.57
CA ARG A 57 -26.72 -9.33 0.11
C ARG A 57 -26.51 -10.76 -0.45
N ASP A 58 -25.77 -10.94 -1.54
CA ASP A 58 -25.79 -12.16 -2.37
C ASP A 58 -24.65 -13.16 -2.12
N GLU A 59 -23.63 -12.86 -1.32
CA GLU A 59 -22.56 -13.84 -1.05
C GLU A 59 -22.25 -14.03 0.44
N PRO A 60 -22.21 -15.29 0.94
CA PRO A 60 -21.67 -15.57 2.26
C PRO A 60 -20.17 -15.26 2.26
N PHE A 61 -19.79 -14.22 2.99
CA PHE A 61 -18.38 -13.87 3.14
C PHE A 61 -17.65 -15.03 3.83
N ARG A 62 -16.84 -15.79 3.08
CA ARG A 62 -15.84 -16.68 3.69
C ARG A 62 -14.80 -15.80 4.37
N ILE A 63 -15.07 -15.43 5.63
CA ILE A 63 -14.21 -14.60 6.48
C ILE A 63 -12.76 -15.10 6.41
N SER A 64 -12.56 -16.41 6.42
CA SER A 64 -11.25 -17.07 6.30
C SER A 64 -10.43 -16.67 5.06
N LYS A 65 -11.06 -16.47 3.90
CA LYS A 65 -10.34 -16.04 2.67
C LYS A 65 -10.03 -14.54 2.72
N GLY A 66 -11.01 -13.73 3.13
CA GLY A 66 -10.85 -12.28 3.24
C GLY A 66 -9.75 -11.88 4.24
N THR A 67 -9.65 -12.56 5.38
CA THR A 67 -8.61 -12.29 6.38
C THR A 67 -7.22 -12.68 5.87
N ARG A 68 -7.08 -13.79 5.13
CA ARG A 68 -5.79 -14.21 4.57
C ARG A 68 -5.28 -13.25 3.50
N ASP A 69 -6.16 -12.81 2.60
CA ASP A 69 -5.78 -11.85 1.56
C ASP A 69 -5.40 -10.50 2.17
N THR A 70 -6.10 -10.08 3.23
CA THR A 70 -5.78 -8.86 3.97
C THR A 70 -4.45 -8.97 4.72
N LEU A 71 -4.18 -10.11 5.36
CA LEU A 71 -2.90 -10.34 6.03
C LEU A 71 -1.73 -10.34 5.05
N ALA A 72 -1.90 -10.96 3.88
CA ALA A 72 -0.90 -10.94 2.82
C ALA A 72 -0.60 -9.51 2.36
N LYS A 73 -1.62 -8.67 2.17
CA LYS A 73 -1.45 -7.24 1.88
C LYS A 73 -0.67 -6.51 2.98
N MET A 74 -1.03 -6.73 4.25
CA MET A 74 -0.34 -6.09 5.39
C MET A 74 1.16 -6.40 5.40
N VAL A 75 1.54 -7.66 5.20
CA VAL A 75 2.95 -8.08 5.20
C VAL A 75 3.72 -7.45 4.04
N VAL A 76 3.13 -7.43 2.84
CA VAL A 76 3.75 -6.83 1.65
C VAL A 76 3.92 -5.32 1.84
N TYR A 77 2.92 -4.63 2.38
CA TYR A 77 2.99 -3.17 2.60
C TYR A 77 3.97 -2.81 3.71
N PHE A 78 4.01 -3.59 4.78
CA PHE A 78 5.02 -3.46 5.82
C PHE A 78 6.44 -3.60 5.23
N ALA A 79 6.68 -4.65 4.45
CA ALA A 79 7.98 -4.87 3.81
C ALA A 79 8.34 -3.76 2.82
N ALA A 80 7.38 -3.28 2.03
CA ALA A 80 7.58 -2.17 1.10
C ALA A 80 7.94 -0.86 1.80
N VAL A 81 7.26 -0.52 2.91
CA VAL A 81 7.56 0.68 3.70
C VAL A 81 8.96 0.60 4.30
N VAL A 82 9.28 -0.50 5.00
CA VAL A 82 10.59 -0.66 5.65
C VAL A 82 11.72 -0.61 4.61
N THR A 83 11.57 -1.32 3.49
CA THR A 83 12.59 -1.36 2.45
C THR A 83 12.77 -0.01 1.77
N SER A 84 11.68 0.66 1.39
CA SER A 84 11.74 1.93 0.67
C SER A 84 12.31 3.06 1.52
N VAL A 85 11.96 3.14 2.81
CA VAL A 85 12.52 4.14 3.74
C VAL A 85 13.99 3.86 4.02
N PHE A 86 14.37 2.59 4.22
CA PHE A 86 15.76 2.23 4.47
C PHE A 86 16.66 2.54 3.26
N VAL A 87 16.21 2.19 2.05
CA VAL A 87 16.92 2.49 0.80
C VAL A 87 16.97 4.00 0.55
N GLN A 88 15.90 4.74 0.85
CA GLN A 88 15.89 6.21 0.76
C GLN A 88 17.01 6.83 1.59
N HIS A 89 17.13 6.48 2.86
CA HIS A 89 18.17 7.01 3.73
C HIS A 89 19.56 6.50 3.33
N ALA A 90 19.68 5.23 2.90
CA ALA A 90 20.96 4.66 2.48
C ALA A 90 21.51 5.30 1.20
N MET A 91 20.63 5.72 0.28
CA MET A 91 20.99 6.30 -1.01
C MET A 91 20.85 7.84 -1.07
N ASN A 92 20.43 8.50 0.01
CA ASN A 92 20.01 9.91 0.02
C ASN A 92 19.01 10.23 -1.10
N ALA A 93 18.03 9.34 -1.31
CA ALA A 93 17.03 9.46 -2.36
C ALA A 93 15.70 9.98 -1.78
N ASP A 94 15.64 11.28 -1.47
CA ASP A 94 14.61 12.01 -0.70
C ASP A 94 13.13 11.86 -1.12
N SER A 95 12.82 11.04 -2.13
CA SER A 95 11.45 10.80 -2.61
C SER A 95 11.10 9.34 -2.82
N LEU A 96 12.03 8.40 -2.63
CA LEU A 96 11.80 6.99 -2.97
C LEU A 96 10.66 6.37 -2.14
N ALA A 97 10.64 6.62 -0.82
CA ALA A 97 9.57 6.15 0.06
C ALA A 97 8.23 6.81 -0.28
N ARG A 98 8.23 8.10 -0.61
CA ARG A 98 7.03 8.84 -1.05
C ARG A 98 6.42 8.23 -2.31
N TRP A 99 7.24 7.96 -3.33
CA TRP A 99 6.77 7.35 -4.57
C TRP A 99 6.32 5.91 -4.38
N THR A 100 7.08 5.12 -3.62
CA THR A 100 6.75 3.70 -3.37
C THR A 100 5.47 3.58 -2.56
N CYS A 101 5.35 4.32 -1.46
CA CYS A 101 4.15 4.32 -0.63
C CYS A 101 2.96 4.95 -1.37
N GLY A 102 3.19 5.99 -2.15
CA GLY A 102 2.17 6.60 -3.01
C GLY A 102 1.61 5.62 -4.05
N MET A 103 2.45 4.81 -4.68
CA MET A 103 2.02 3.75 -5.61
C MET A 103 1.15 2.70 -4.92
N VAL A 104 1.53 2.25 -3.72
CA VAL A 104 0.74 1.29 -2.93
C VAL A 104 -0.64 1.88 -2.60
N ILE A 105 -0.67 3.13 -2.14
CA ILE A 105 -1.92 3.86 -1.86
C ILE A 105 -2.78 3.98 -3.12
N GLY A 106 -2.17 4.27 -4.27
CA GLY A 106 -2.87 4.36 -5.55
C GLY A 106 -3.51 3.05 -6.00
N VAL A 107 -2.77 1.94 -5.92
CA VAL A 107 -3.28 0.60 -6.24
C VAL A 107 -4.45 0.22 -5.34
N GLU A 108 -4.35 0.48 -4.04
CA GLU A 108 -5.45 0.25 -3.11
C GLU A 108 -6.62 1.22 -3.32
N GLY A 109 -6.35 2.47 -3.71
CA GLY A 109 -7.37 3.45 -4.08
C GLY A 109 -8.25 2.94 -5.22
N ILE A 110 -7.64 2.32 -6.24
CA ILE A 110 -8.37 1.68 -7.35
C ILE A 110 -9.22 0.50 -6.83
N SER A 111 -8.69 -0.33 -5.91
CA SER A 111 -9.44 -1.42 -5.27
C SER A 111 -10.68 -0.90 -4.50
N ILE A 112 -10.48 0.15 -3.69
CA ILE A 112 -11.53 0.80 -2.90
C ILE A 112 -12.62 1.36 -3.83
N ALA A 113 -12.22 2.13 -4.85
CA ALA A 113 -13.14 2.72 -5.81
C ALA A 113 -13.94 1.64 -6.56
N GLY A 114 -13.28 0.55 -6.99
CA GLY A 114 -13.94 -0.57 -7.64
C GLY A 114 -14.95 -1.28 -6.74
N ASN A 115 -14.65 -1.45 -5.45
CA ASN A 115 -15.58 -2.05 -4.49
C ASN A 115 -16.79 -1.14 -4.20
N LEU A 116 -16.56 0.18 -4.11
CA LEU A 116 -17.62 1.16 -3.88
C LEU A 116 -18.54 1.31 -5.10
N LEU A 117 -17.97 1.33 -6.31
CA LEU A 117 -18.74 1.36 -7.56
C LEU A 117 -19.61 0.11 -7.72
N ARG A 118 -19.07 -1.08 -7.42
CA ARG A 118 -19.85 -2.33 -7.43
C ARG A 118 -20.98 -2.30 -6.41
N ALA A 119 -20.79 -1.68 -5.25
CA ALA A 119 -21.87 -1.49 -4.30
C ALA A 119 -23.02 -0.63 -4.87
N ASN A 120 -22.76 0.21 -5.86
CA ASN A 120 -23.76 1.05 -6.53
C ASN A 120 -24.29 0.46 -7.85
N GLY A 121 -23.90 -0.78 -8.20
CA GLY A 121 -24.33 -1.41 -9.46
C GLY A 121 -23.49 -1.01 -10.68
N TYR A 122 -22.26 -0.53 -10.48
CA TYR A 122 -21.33 -0.25 -11.56
C TYR A 122 -20.09 -1.15 -11.46
N ARG A 123 -19.67 -1.75 -12.57
CA ARG A 123 -18.42 -2.50 -12.65
C ARG A 123 -17.32 -1.64 -13.24
N LEU A 124 -16.29 -1.42 -12.44
CA LEU A 124 -15.04 -0.83 -12.90
C LEU A 124 -14.17 -1.91 -13.56
N ASP A 125 -13.84 -1.71 -14.83
CA ASP A 125 -12.91 -2.57 -15.57
C ASP A 125 -11.46 -2.15 -15.23
N THR A 126 -10.86 -2.87 -14.28
CA THR A 126 -9.50 -2.61 -13.83
C THR A 126 -8.48 -2.77 -14.97
N GLY A 127 -8.73 -3.65 -15.95
CA GLY A 127 -7.84 -3.86 -17.09
C GLY A 127 -7.85 -2.69 -18.05
N ALA A 128 -9.04 -2.17 -18.38
CA ALA A 128 -9.20 -0.96 -19.18
C ALA A 128 -8.61 0.28 -18.48
N LEU A 129 -8.80 0.39 -17.16
CA LEU A 129 -8.23 1.49 -16.37
C LEU A 129 -6.69 1.46 -16.39
N ILE A 130 -6.08 0.28 -16.22
CA ILE A 130 -4.62 0.13 -16.29
C ILE A 130 -4.11 0.43 -17.71
N ALA A 131 -4.80 -0.03 -18.75
CA ALA A 131 -4.43 0.24 -20.13
C ALA A 131 -4.50 1.74 -20.48
N TYR A 132 -5.50 2.45 -19.93
CA TYR A 132 -5.64 3.89 -20.05
C TYR A 132 -4.50 4.63 -19.33
N ILE A 133 -4.22 4.29 -18.08
CA ILE A 133 -3.10 4.89 -17.31
C ILE A 133 -1.75 4.61 -17.99
N ALA A 134 -1.58 3.44 -18.60
CA ALA A 134 -0.37 3.07 -19.34
C ALA A 134 -0.25 3.73 -20.74
N GLY A 135 -1.21 4.59 -21.12
CA GLY A 135 -1.20 5.31 -22.40
C GLY A 135 -1.41 4.42 -23.63
N LYS A 136 -1.85 3.17 -23.45
CA LYS A 136 -2.04 2.18 -24.53
C LYS A 136 -3.44 2.17 -25.14
N ALA A 137 -4.38 2.96 -24.64
CA ALA A 137 -5.76 3.01 -25.14
C ALA A 137 -6.22 4.46 -25.41
N HIS A 138 -6.81 4.70 -26.59
CA HIS A 138 -7.76 5.80 -26.77
C HIS A 138 -8.94 5.55 -25.81
N VAL A 139 -9.42 6.59 -25.13
CA VAL A 139 -10.48 6.56 -24.11
C VAL A 139 -11.55 5.52 -24.49
N PRO A 140 -11.59 4.34 -23.84
CA PRO A 140 -12.70 3.43 -24.08
C PRO A 140 -13.92 4.05 -23.42
N GLU A 141 -14.98 4.26 -24.19
CA GLU A 141 -16.24 4.87 -23.72
C GLU A 141 -16.89 4.09 -22.54
N ASP A 142 -16.39 2.89 -22.21
CA ASP A 142 -16.95 1.96 -21.22
C ASP A 142 -16.00 1.55 -20.06
N ILE A 143 -15.23 2.47 -19.46
CA ILE A 143 -14.43 2.16 -18.24
C ILE A 143 -15.33 1.76 -17.05
N ILE A 144 -16.54 2.33 -17.02
CA ILE A 144 -17.57 2.09 -16.01
C ILE A 144 -18.76 1.47 -16.74
N LYS A 145 -18.98 0.17 -16.52
CA LYS A 145 -20.14 -0.53 -17.09
C LYS A 145 -21.25 -0.57 -16.05
N GLU A 146 -22.48 -0.28 -16.45
CA GLU A 146 -23.63 -0.65 -15.62
C GLU A 146 -23.61 -2.16 -15.43
N GLU A 147 -23.74 -2.59 -14.18
CA GLU A 147 -23.89 -3.99 -13.86
C GLU A 147 -25.29 -4.39 -14.32
N GLU A 148 -25.38 -5.08 -15.46
CA GLU A 148 -26.63 -5.71 -15.88
C GLU A 148 -27.13 -6.57 -14.72
N ARG A 149 -28.20 -6.14 -14.04
CA ARG A 149 -28.96 -7.01 -13.16
C ARG A 149 -29.48 -8.12 -14.05
N HIS A 150 -28.79 -9.26 -14.05
CA HIS A 150 -29.30 -10.46 -14.67
C HIS A 150 -30.68 -10.71 -14.05
N GLY A 151 -31.70 -10.67 -14.91
CA GLY A 151 -33.08 -10.77 -14.51
C GLY A 151 -33.32 -12.03 -13.69
N ARG A 152 -34.07 -11.86 -12.61
CA ARG A 152 -35.26 -12.67 -12.33
C ARG A 152 -35.15 -14.13 -12.79
N ALA A 153 -34.65 -15.02 -11.94
CA ALA A 153 -35.16 -16.38 -11.93
C ALA A 153 -36.41 -16.38 -11.06
N GLU A 154 -37.57 -16.20 -11.70
CA GLU A 154 -38.81 -16.82 -11.22
C GLU A 154 -38.53 -18.34 -11.14
N HIS A 155 -38.64 -18.92 -9.94
CA HIS A 155 -39.27 -20.20 -9.60
C HIS A 155 -38.95 -20.57 -8.15
#